data_AF-A0A2G2W6D6-F1
#
_entry.id   AF-A0A2G2W6D6-F1
#
_cell.length_a   1.000
_cell.length_b   1.000
_cell.length_c   1.000
_cell.angle_alpha   90.00
_cell.angle_beta   90.00
_cell.angle_gamma   90.00
#
_symmetry.space_group_name_H-M   'P 1'
#
loop_
_entity.id
_entity.type
_entity.pdbx_description
1 polymer ?
#
loop_
_entity_poly.entity_id
_entity_poly.type
_entity_poly.pdbx_seq_one_letter_code
_entity_poly.pdbx_strand_id
1 'polypeptide(L)'
;MILENKRRRGHAILPVFYYVDPLDVGKQMASFATHEQRIMEQSDEDKKEWIKKIKGWRAALRGVADQRGRGMVLQNSAQETEIRFIEKLVKVTENNWILFSGWDPESPR
;
A
#
# COMPACT_ATOMS: atom_id res chain seq x y z
N MET A 1 5.19 6.92 9.63
CA MET A 1 4.22 6.08 8.86
C MET A 1 4.72 5.86 7.42
N ILE A 2 4.34 4.79 6.71
CA ILE A 2 4.89 4.48 5.36
C ILE A 2 4.74 5.66 4.38
N LEU A 3 3.55 6.27 4.28
CA LEU A 3 3.32 7.44 3.41
C LEU A 3 4.08 8.69 3.84
N GLU A 4 4.36 8.84 5.13
CA GLU A 4 5.14 9.96 5.64
C GLU A 4 6.61 9.82 5.18
N ASN A 5 7.16 8.61 5.20
CA ASN A 5 8.48 8.34 4.64
C ASN A 5 8.54 8.63 3.14
N LYS A 6 7.49 8.28 2.36
CA LYS A 6 7.41 8.69 0.96
C LYS A 6 7.46 10.21 0.78
N ARG A 7 6.71 10.96 1.60
CA ARG A 7 6.66 12.44 1.52
C ARG A 7 7.95 13.12 1.98
N ARG A 8 8.55 12.65 3.08
CA ARG A 8 9.68 13.31 3.75
C ARG A 8 11.04 12.81 3.31
N ARG A 9 11.14 11.54 2.90
CA ARG A 9 12.40 10.87 2.56
C ARG A 9 12.46 10.40 1.10
N GLY A 10 11.42 10.65 0.32
CA GLY A 10 11.37 10.23 -1.09
C GLY A 10 11.28 8.72 -1.29
N HIS A 11 10.92 7.94 -0.26
CA HIS A 11 10.84 6.49 -0.38
C HIS A 11 9.83 6.08 -1.47
N ALA A 12 10.27 5.19 -2.35
CA ALA A 12 9.39 4.49 -3.27
C ALA A 12 8.42 3.59 -2.50
N ILE A 13 7.19 3.47 -2.99
CA ILE A 13 6.18 2.55 -2.47
C ILE A 13 5.67 1.74 -3.64
N LEU A 14 5.72 0.41 -3.50
CA LEU A 14 5.12 -0.55 -4.42
C LEU A 14 3.92 -1.21 -3.72
N PRO A 15 2.68 -0.83 -4.05
CA PRO A 15 1.49 -1.48 -3.52
C PRO A 15 1.38 -2.92 -4.06
N VAL A 16 1.11 -3.88 -3.17
CA VAL A 16 0.84 -5.28 -3.52
C VAL A 16 -0.56 -5.64 -3.02
N PHE A 17 -1.45 -6.00 -3.92
CA PHE A 17 -2.84 -6.36 -3.63
C PHE A 17 -3.01 -7.87 -3.74
N TYR A 18 -3.13 -8.53 -2.59
CA TYR A 18 -3.18 -10.00 -2.48
C TYR A 18 -4.63 -10.49 -2.40
N TYR A 19 -5.17 -11.02 -3.51
CA TYR A 19 -6.57 -11.44 -3.63
C TYR A 19 -7.60 -10.39 -3.19
N VAL A 20 -7.26 -9.11 -3.33
CA VAL A 20 -8.15 -7.97 -3.04
C VAL A 20 -8.17 -7.01 -4.21
N ASP A 21 -9.34 -6.44 -4.49
CA ASP A 21 -9.47 -5.40 -5.51
C ASP A 21 -8.88 -4.08 -4.96
N PRO A 22 -7.93 -3.44 -5.67
CA PRO A 22 -7.44 -2.10 -5.31
C PRO A 22 -8.55 -1.06 -5.08
N LEU A 23 -9.68 -1.18 -5.79
CA LEU A 23 -10.84 -0.30 -5.61
C LEU A 23 -11.49 -0.49 -4.25
N ASP A 24 -11.59 -1.72 -3.75
CA ASP A 24 -12.13 -2.02 -2.42
C ASP A 24 -11.21 -1.43 -1.33
N VAL A 25 -9.89 -1.52 -1.53
CA VAL A 25 -8.90 -0.90 -0.62
C VAL A 25 -9.01 0.63 -0.66
N GLY A 26 -9.13 1.22 -1.85
CA GLY A 26 -9.14 2.67 -2.06
C GLY A 26 -10.44 3.36 -1.61
N LYS A 27 -11.57 2.65 -1.71
CA LYS A 27 -12.88 3.09 -1.22
C LYS A 27 -13.20 2.60 0.19
N GLN A 28 -12.36 1.72 0.76
CA GLN A 28 -12.57 1.07 2.05
C GLN A 28 -13.93 0.36 2.12
N MET A 29 -14.25 -0.42 1.08
CA MET A 29 -15.49 -1.18 0.95
C MET A 29 -15.36 -2.60 1.54
N ALA A 30 -16.47 -3.35 1.55
CA ALA A 30 -16.53 -4.75 1.97
C ALA A 30 -15.94 -4.97 3.37
N SER A 31 -14.99 -5.89 3.51
CA SER A 31 -14.38 -6.26 4.79
C SER A 31 -13.70 -5.10 5.50
N PHE A 32 -13.20 -4.09 4.78
CA PHE A 32 -12.54 -2.91 5.38
C PHE A 32 -13.52 -2.08 6.22
N ALA A 33 -14.75 -1.88 5.74
CA ALA A 33 -15.78 -1.16 6.49
C ALA A 33 -16.19 -1.92 7.77
N THR A 34 -16.37 -3.24 7.68
CA THR A 34 -16.74 -4.09 8.82
C THR A 34 -15.64 -4.13 9.89
N HIS A 35 -14.37 -4.17 9.49
CA HIS A 35 -13.25 -4.16 10.43
C HIS A 35 -13.16 -2.85 11.21
N GLU A 36 -13.35 -1.70 10.56
CA GLU A 36 -13.35 -0.40 11.24
C GLU A 36 -14.44 -0.31 12.30
N GLN A 37 -15.63 -0.82 12.03
CA GLN A 37 -16.74 -0.85 13.00
C GLN A 37 -16.38 -1.72 14.21
N ARG A 38 -15.86 -2.93 14.00
CA ARG A 38 -15.43 -3.82 15.08
C ARG A 38 -14.34 -3.21 15.95
N ILE A 39 -13.37 -2.52 15.34
CA ILE A 39 -12.30 -1.82 16.06
C ILE A 39 -12.88 -0.71 16.95
N MET A 40 -13.88 0.04 16.46
CA MET A 40 -14.56 1.06 17.28
C MET A 40 -15.36 0.45 18.44
N GLU A 41 -15.92 -0.75 18.26
CA GLU A 41 -16.76 -1.44 19.27
C GLU A 41 -15.92 -2.14 20.37
N GLN A 42 -14.73 -2.63 20.03
CA GLN A 42 -13.86 -3.40 20.95
C GLN A 42 -12.80 -2.56 21.66
N SER A 43 -12.75 -1.27 21.39
CA SER A 43 -11.72 -0.39 21.94
C SER A 43 -12.13 0.19 23.30
N ASP A 44 -11.20 0.11 24.26
CA ASP A 44 -11.25 0.84 25.54
C ASP A 44 -10.64 2.26 25.48
N GLU A 45 -9.94 2.62 24.38
CA GLU A 45 -9.38 3.96 24.15
C GLU A 45 -10.47 5.02 23.85
N ASP A 46 -10.14 6.29 24.08
CA ASP A 46 -11.00 7.42 23.77
C ASP A 46 -11.49 7.39 22.32
N LYS A 47 -12.82 7.38 22.15
CA LYS A 47 -13.49 7.37 20.83
C LYS A 47 -12.96 8.43 19.87
N LYS A 48 -12.54 9.59 20.38
CA LYS A 48 -11.95 10.69 19.58
C LYS A 48 -10.59 10.31 18.99
N GLU A 49 -9.76 9.58 19.73
CA GLU A 49 -8.45 9.14 19.25
C GLU A 49 -8.59 8.09 18.14
N TRP A 50 -9.51 7.13 18.30
CA TRP A 50 -9.81 6.15 17.25
C TRP A 50 -10.34 6.76 15.98
N ILE A 51 -11.24 7.74 16.09
CA ILE A 51 -11.73 8.47 14.91
C ILE A 51 -10.56 9.13 14.17
N LYS A 52 -9.57 9.67 14.89
CA LYS A 52 -8.37 10.26 14.29
C LYS A 52 -7.49 9.19 13.62
N LYS A 53 -7.25 8.06 14.28
CA LYS A 53 -6.49 6.92 13.73
C LYS A 53 -7.13 6.37 12.45
N ILE A 54 -8.44 6.07 12.48
CA ILE A 54 -9.21 5.56 11.34
C ILE A 54 -9.19 6.55 10.17
N LYS A 55 -9.37 7.85 10.42
CA LYS A 55 -9.23 8.87 9.36
C LYS A 55 -7.84 8.85 8.71
N GLY A 56 -6.79 8.70 9.52
CA GLY A 56 -5.41 8.56 9.04
C GLY A 56 -5.21 7.32 8.17
N TRP A 57 -5.73 6.18 8.59
CA TRP A 57 -5.66 4.92 7.83
C TRP A 57 -6.45 4.97 6.53
N ARG A 58 -7.68 5.50 6.54
CA ARG A 58 -8.48 5.70 5.31
C ARG A 58 -7.77 6.57 4.29
N ALA A 59 -7.21 7.70 4.73
CA ALA A 59 -6.43 8.56 3.85
C ALA A 59 -5.19 7.84 3.30
N ALA A 60 -4.57 6.99 4.12
CA ALA A 60 -3.39 6.25 3.70
C ALA A 60 -3.70 5.16 2.67
N LEU A 61 -4.70 4.33 2.93
CA LEU A 61 -5.13 3.28 2.01
C LEU A 61 -5.59 3.88 0.67
N ARG A 62 -6.36 4.96 0.70
CA ARG A 62 -6.74 5.70 -0.52
C ARG A 62 -5.53 6.20 -1.29
N GLY A 63 -4.56 6.83 -0.62
CA GLY A 63 -3.36 7.37 -1.28
C GLY A 63 -2.40 6.31 -1.83
N VAL A 64 -2.48 5.07 -1.33
CA VAL A 64 -1.72 3.93 -1.87
C VAL A 64 -2.49 3.28 -3.04
N ALA A 65 -3.81 3.13 -2.92
CA ALA A 65 -4.66 2.53 -3.94
C ALA A 65 -4.85 3.40 -5.19
N ASP A 66 -4.89 4.73 -5.04
CA ASP A 66 -5.06 5.69 -6.14
C ASP A 66 -3.77 5.93 -6.94
N GLN A 67 -2.68 5.22 -6.64
CA GLN A 67 -1.46 5.24 -7.45
C GLN A 67 -1.69 4.45 -8.74
N ARG A 68 -2.45 5.04 -9.66
CA ARG A 68 -2.79 4.49 -10.97
C ARG A 68 -1.55 3.95 -11.67
N GLY A 69 -1.59 2.66 -12.00
CA GLY A 69 -0.58 1.97 -12.81
C GLY A 69 0.71 1.55 -12.08
N ARG A 70 0.85 1.75 -10.76
CA ARG A 70 2.06 1.35 -10.01
C ARG A 70 1.87 0.21 -9.03
N GLY A 71 0.65 -0.26 -8.82
CA GLY A 71 0.34 -1.39 -7.96
C GLY A 71 0.38 -2.73 -8.70
N MET A 72 0.80 -3.78 -8.00
CA MET A 72 0.72 -5.15 -8.50
C MET A 72 -0.45 -5.88 -7.84
N VAL A 73 -1.26 -6.57 -8.62
CA VAL A 73 -2.45 -7.28 -8.13
C VAL A 73 -2.27 -8.76 -8.40
N LEU A 74 -2.41 -9.58 -7.37
CA LEU A 74 -2.58 -11.02 -7.49
C LEU A 74 -4.07 -11.32 -7.45
N GLN A 75 -4.60 -11.87 -8.55
CA GLN A 75 -6.00 -12.31 -8.64
C GLN A 75 -6.07 -13.82 -8.83
N ASN A 76 -7.20 -14.40 -8.45
CA ASN A 76 -7.44 -15.82 -8.68
C ASN A 76 -7.72 -16.05 -10.17
N SER A 77 -6.68 -16.38 -10.92
CA SER A 77 -6.79 -16.72 -12.34
C SER A 77 -5.94 -17.96 -12.64
N ALA A 78 -6.36 -18.76 -13.62
CA ALA A 78 -5.64 -19.99 -14.00
C ALA A 78 -4.20 -19.74 -14.47
N GLN A 79 -3.84 -18.50 -14.80
CA GLN A 79 -2.54 -18.11 -15.32
C GLN A 79 -1.62 -17.46 -14.27
N GLU A 80 -2.13 -17.11 -13.10
CA GLU A 80 -1.37 -16.46 -12.04
C GLU A 80 -1.25 -17.37 -10.82
N THR A 81 -0.02 -17.83 -10.56
CA THR A 81 0.36 -18.47 -9.31
C THR A 81 1.12 -17.48 -8.43
N GLU A 82 1.10 -17.70 -7.13
CA GLU A 82 1.89 -16.90 -6.17
C GLU A 82 3.38 -16.89 -6.51
N ILE A 83 3.94 -18.02 -6.95
CA ILE A 83 5.33 -18.13 -7.39
C ILE A 83 5.61 -17.17 -8.56
N ARG A 84 4.79 -17.23 -9.62
CA ARG A 84 4.93 -16.35 -10.79
C ARG A 84 4.74 -14.89 -10.42
N PHE A 85 3.83 -14.60 -9.49
CA PHE A 85 3.60 -13.26 -9.00
C PHE A 85 4.81 -12.70 -8.23
N ILE A 86 5.41 -13.51 -7.36
CA ILE A 86 6.64 -13.15 -6.64
C ILE A 86 7.80 -12.93 -7.61
N GLU A 87 7.96 -13.77 -8.63
CA GLU A 87 8.97 -13.58 -9.68
C GLU A 87 8.80 -12.23 -10.42
N LYS A 88 7.55 -11.86 -10.76
CA LYS A 88 7.24 -10.55 -11.35
C LYS A 88 7.60 -9.42 -10.37
N LEU A 89 7.31 -9.59 -9.08
CA LEU A 89 7.58 -8.59 -8.05
C LEU A 89 9.08 -8.31 -7.92
N VAL A 90 9.91 -9.36 -7.84
CA VAL A 90 11.37 -9.26 -7.79
C VAL A 90 11.90 -8.47 -9.00
N LYS A 91 11.47 -8.83 -10.21
CA LYS A 91 11.84 -8.12 -11.44
C LYS A 91 11.44 -6.64 -11.42
N VAL A 92 10.24 -6.32 -10.94
CA VAL A 92 9.79 -4.92 -10.80
C VAL A 92 10.65 -4.15 -9.80
N THR A 93 11.05 -4.78 -8.70
CA THR A 93 11.92 -4.13 -7.71
C THR A 93 13.34 -3.89 -8.22
N GLU A 94 13.89 -4.84 -8.99
CA GLU A 94 15.20 -4.70 -9.65
C GLU A 94 15.18 -3.57 -10.70
N ASN A 95 14.14 -3.50 -11.54
CA ASN A 95 14.02 -2.48 -12.58
C ASN A 95 13.71 -1.08 -12.02
N ASN A 96 12.87 -0.99 -10.98
CA ASN A 96 12.61 0.29 -10.32
C ASN A 96 13.85 0.80 -9.59
N TRP A 97 14.71 -0.08 -9.08
CA TRP A 97 15.99 0.32 -8.49
C TRP A 97 16.81 1.16 -9.48
N ILE A 98 16.81 0.81 -10.76
CA ILE A 98 17.52 1.54 -11.83
C ILE A 98 16.93 2.95 -12.07
N LEU A 99 15.62 3.13 -11.88
CA LEU A 99 14.96 4.44 -12.01
C LEU A 99 15.14 5.32 -10.77
N PHE A 100 15.34 4.72 -9.59
CA PHE A 100 15.62 5.42 -8.34
C PHE A 100 17.12 5.63 -8.09
N SER A 101 18.00 4.90 -8.79
CA SER A 101 19.47 5.00 -8.70
C SER A 101 20.07 6.13 -9.56
N GLY A 102 19.26 7.05 -10.09
CA GLY A 102 19.76 8.37 -10.53
C GLY A 102 20.32 9.22 -9.38
N TRP A 103 20.27 8.70 -8.15
CA TRP A 103 20.97 9.20 -6.99
C TRP A 103 22.23 8.36 -6.75
N ASP A 104 23.39 8.93 -7.08
CA ASP A 104 24.71 8.35 -6.82
C ASP A 104 25.19 8.80 -5.42
N PRO A 105 25.33 7.90 -4.42
CA PRO A 105 25.88 8.22 -3.11
C PRO A 105 27.39 8.52 -3.12
N GLU A 106 28.10 8.23 -4.22
CA GLU A 106 29.54 8.50 -4.40
C GLU A 106 29.83 9.70 -5.32
N SER A 107 28.80 10.42 -5.78
CA SER A 107 28.95 11.67 -6.54
C SER A 107 29.77 12.67 -5.72
N PRO A 108 31.00 13.06 -6.15
CA PRO A 108 31.79 14.04 -5.42
C PRO A 108 31.05 15.38 -5.38
N ARG A 109 31.07 16.03 -4.21
CA ARG A 109 30.62 17.42 -4.04
C ARG A 109 31.39 18.40 -4.91
#